data_AF-A0A0C2GQD0-F1
#
_entry.id   AF-A0A0C2GQD0-F1
#
_cell.length_a   1.000
_cell.length_b   1.000
_cell.length_c   1.000
_cell.angle_alpha   90.00
_cell.angle_beta   90.00
_cell.angle_gamma   90.00
#
_symmetry.space_group_name_H-M   'P 1'
#
loop_
_entity.id
_entity.type
_entity.pdbx_description
1 polymer ?
#
loop_
_entity_poly.entity_id
_entity_poly.type
_entity_poly.pdbx_seq_one_letter_code
_entity_poly.pdbx_strand_id
1 'polypeptide(L)'
;MALCDSQAGLRRAPALQISDDTAFNVEDEIMEELEKYGPRPERASEAEDATADLFRIFAFYIKDIKKEPTVRCIQALLGELQRIDQYLASRGRRFLAGDEPSHIDCVVLPRLHSIRIAAKALKEFDIPTEYSSLWAYMKNGYGLKSFTTSCPSDQVLSSILLIEKDINR
;
A
#
# COMPACT_ATOMS: atom_id res chain seq x y z
N MET A 1 4.59 -16.10 43.83
CA MET A 1 4.72 -17.38 43.11
C MET A 1 3.65 -17.36 42.02
N ALA A 2 3.89 -17.16 40.72
CA ALA A 2 5.08 -16.97 39.88
C ALA A 2 4.68 -15.94 38.79
N LEU A 3 5.45 -14.87 38.56
CA LEU A 3 6.27 -14.67 37.35
C LEU A 3 5.68 -15.27 36.06
N CYS A 4 5.19 -14.40 35.16
CA CYS A 4 5.37 -14.58 33.74
C CYS A 4 5.78 -13.20 33.18
N ASP A 5 7.09 -13.03 33.06
CA ASP A 5 7.71 -11.95 32.32
C ASP A 5 7.21 -12.02 30.87
N SER A 6 6.42 -11.04 30.42
CA SER A 6 6.20 -10.82 29.00
C SER A 6 7.49 -10.20 28.42
N GLN A 7 8.51 -11.03 28.24
CA GLN A 7 9.82 -10.64 27.69
C GLN A 7 9.90 -10.75 26.16
N ALA A 8 8.77 -10.80 25.46
CA ALA A 8 8.75 -10.43 24.05
C ALA A 8 8.83 -8.89 24.00
N GLY A 9 10.02 -8.32 23.77
CA GLY A 9 10.28 -6.87 23.68
C GLY A 9 9.61 -6.15 22.49
N LEU A 10 8.34 -6.45 22.22
CA LEU A 10 7.50 -5.92 21.15
C LEU A 10 7.07 -4.48 21.48
N ARG A 11 8.02 -3.55 21.42
CA ARG A 11 7.80 -2.13 21.74
C ARG A 11 7.24 -1.31 20.56
N ARG A 12 7.14 -1.91 19.37
CA ARG A 12 6.73 -1.24 18.13
C ARG A 12 5.88 -2.20 17.29
N ALA A 13 4.83 -1.65 16.67
CA ALA A 13 4.08 -2.33 15.63
C ALA A 13 4.73 -2.08 14.25
N PRO A 14 4.58 -2.98 13.27
CA PRO A 14 3.94 -4.31 13.39
C PRO A 14 4.82 -5.32 14.17
N ALA A 15 4.15 -6.28 14.80
CA ALA A 15 4.78 -7.33 15.61
C ALA A 15 3.97 -8.63 15.49
N LEU A 16 4.65 -9.77 15.45
CA LEU A 16 4.06 -11.11 15.41
C LEU A 16 4.58 -11.93 16.59
N GLN A 17 3.69 -12.45 17.42
CA GLN A 17 4.04 -13.41 18.47
C GLN A 17 3.39 -14.76 18.15
N ILE A 18 4.19 -15.81 18.04
CA ILE A 18 3.73 -17.17 17.72
C ILE A 18 3.61 -18.02 18.99
N SER A 19 4.52 -17.81 19.94
CA SER A 19 4.54 -18.48 21.24
C SER A 19 5.08 -17.54 22.32
N ASP A 20 5.07 -17.99 23.57
CA ASP A 20 5.58 -17.19 24.70
C ASP A 20 7.05 -16.76 24.50
N ASP A 21 7.84 -17.57 23.78
CA ASP A 21 9.28 -17.34 23.55
C ASP A 21 9.61 -16.94 22.11
N THR A 22 8.64 -16.90 21.19
CA THR A 22 8.87 -16.59 19.77
C THR A 22 8.08 -15.37 19.34
N ALA A 23 8.81 -14.27 19.14
CA ALA A 23 8.24 -13.00 18.70
C ALA A 23 9.15 -12.30 17.68
N PHE A 24 8.53 -11.70 16.67
CA PHE A 24 9.16 -10.95 15.60
C PHE A 24 8.61 -9.53 15.62
N ASN A 25 9.49 -8.54 15.47
CA ASN A 25 9.15 -7.11 15.37
C ASN A 25 9.84 -6.42 14.20
N VAL A 26 10.48 -7.20 13.32
CA VAL A 26 11.07 -6.76 12.07
C VAL A 26 10.18 -7.26 10.95
N GLU A 27 9.80 -6.36 10.04
CA GLU A 27 8.85 -6.65 8.95
C GLU A 27 9.30 -7.84 8.08
N ASP A 28 10.56 -7.85 7.66
CA ASP A 28 11.12 -8.92 6.82
C ASP A 28 11.09 -10.28 7.53
N GLU A 29 11.37 -10.32 8.84
CA GLU A 29 11.32 -11.55 9.64
C GLU A 29 9.88 -12.04 9.85
N ILE A 30 8.95 -11.11 10.09
CA ILE A 30 7.52 -11.42 10.17
C ILE A 30 7.05 -12.04 8.86
N MET A 31 7.46 -11.46 7.74
CA MET A 31 7.09 -11.95 6.40
C MET A 31 7.68 -13.34 6.12
N GLU A 32 8.97 -13.54 6.36
CA GLU A 32 9.63 -14.84 6.18
C GLU A 32 8.97 -15.93 7.04
N GLU A 33 8.55 -15.61 8.25
CA GLU A 33 7.85 -16.54 9.12
C GLU A 33 6.45 -16.86 8.60
N LEU A 34 5.68 -15.86 8.16
CA LEU A 34 4.33 -16.08 7.60
C LEU A 34 4.36 -16.92 6.32
N GLU A 35 5.40 -16.78 5.49
CA GLU A 35 5.57 -17.57 4.27
C GLU A 35 5.69 -19.08 4.55
N LYS A 36 6.10 -19.50 5.76
CA LYS A 36 6.17 -20.92 6.14
C LYS A 36 4.79 -21.58 6.23
N TYR A 37 3.75 -20.81 6.47
CA TYR A 37 2.38 -21.30 6.65
C TYR A 37 1.49 -21.05 5.43
N GLY A 38 1.93 -20.19 4.51
CA GLY A 38 1.21 -19.83 3.30
C GLY A 38 1.50 -20.75 2.11
N PRO A 39 0.65 -20.71 1.06
CA PRO A 39 1.01 -21.28 -0.22
C PRO A 39 2.25 -20.58 -0.79
N ARG A 40 3.09 -21.34 -1.50
CA ARG A 40 4.32 -20.80 -2.09
C ARG A 40 3.97 -19.63 -3.02
N PRO A 41 4.56 -18.43 -2.82
CA PRO A 41 4.24 -17.29 -3.67
C PRO A 41 4.67 -17.57 -5.11
N GLU A 42 3.78 -17.27 -6.07
CA GLU A 42 4.21 -17.11 -7.45
C GLU A 42 5.18 -15.93 -7.51
N ARG A 43 6.36 -16.13 -8.09
CA ARG A 43 7.34 -15.04 -8.25
C ARG A 43 6.71 -13.95 -9.11
N ALA A 44 6.60 -12.75 -8.54
CA ALA A 44 5.96 -11.60 -9.16
C ALA A 44 6.96 -10.50 -9.50
N SER A 45 8.19 -10.84 -9.91
CA SER A 45 9.27 -9.87 -10.16
C SER A 45 8.86 -8.77 -11.16
N GLU A 46 8.10 -9.13 -12.20
CA GLU A 46 7.59 -8.14 -13.15
C GLU A 46 6.57 -7.17 -12.51
N ALA A 47 5.77 -7.64 -11.55
CA ALA A 47 4.83 -6.80 -10.81
C ALA A 47 5.55 -5.92 -9.79
N GLU A 48 6.58 -6.45 -9.12
CA GLU A 48 7.47 -5.68 -8.24
C GLU A 48 8.11 -4.54 -9.03
N ASP A 49 8.71 -4.84 -10.18
CA ASP A 49 9.29 -3.85 -11.08
C ASP A 49 8.26 -2.85 -11.63
N ALA A 50 7.02 -3.27 -11.85
CA ALA A 50 5.96 -2.39 -12.31
C ALA A 50 5.50 -1.39 -11.24
N THR A 51 5.74 -1.69 -9.95
CA THR A 51 5.16 -0.94 -8.82
C THR A 51 6.20 -0.31 -7.88
N ALA A 52 7.49 -0.60 -8.08
CA ALA A 52 8.59 -0.25 -7.18
C ALA A 52 8.65 1.25 -6.82
N ASP A 53 8.41 2.13 -7.79
CA ASP A 53 8.60 3.58 -7.63
C ASP A 53 7.33 4.34 -7.23
N LEU A 54 6.17 3.69 -7.24
CA LEU A 54 4.86 4.32 -7.05
C LEU A 54 4.81 5.20 -5.80
N PHE A 55 5.18 4.65 -4.64
CA PHE A 55 5.07 5.37 -3.37
C PHE A 55 6.12 6.46 -3.21
N ARG A 56 7.33 6.24 -3.75
CA ARG A 56 8.42 7.23 -3.74
C ARG A 56 8.03 8.46 -4.56
N ILE A 57 7.48 8.24 -5.75
CA ILE A 57 6.99 9.32 -6.63
C ILE A 57 5.81 10.04 -6.00
N PHE A 58 4.87 9.31 -5.40
CA PHE A 58 3.76 9.92 -4.67
C PHE A 58 4.23 10.77 -3.48
N ALA A 59 5.15 10.27 -2.64
CA ALA A 59 5.70 11.03 -1.51
C ALA A 59 6.36 12.33 -1.98
N PHE A 60 7.05 12.30 -3.12
CA PHE A 60 7.60 13.51 -3.74
C PHE A 60 6.50 14.46 -4.23
N TYR A 61 5.42 13.94 -4.80
CA TYR A 61 4.26 14.71 -5.27
C TYR A 61 3.55 15.46 -4.13
N ILE A 62 3.41 14.86 -2.94
CA ILE A 62 2.73 15.48 -1.79
C ILE A 62 3.65 16.26 -0.84
N LYS A 63 4.97 16.22 -1.02
CA LYS A 63 5.97 16.77 -0.08
C LYS A 63 5.75 18.23 0.34
N ASP A 64 5.26 19.08 -0.57
CA ASP A 64 4.92 20.47 -0.27
C ASP A 64 3.45 20.71 -0.63
N ILE A 65 2.57 20.43 0.32
CA ILE A 65 1.12 20.57 0.16
C ILE A 65 0.68 22.00 -0.21
N LYS A 66 1.46 23.03 0.15
CA LYS A 66 1.13 24.45 -0.08
C LYS A 66 1.46 24.92 -1.50
N LYS A 67 2.40 24.27 -2.19
CA LYS A 67 2.78 24.65 -3.55
C LYS A 67 2.03 23.84 -4.59
N GLU A 68 1.61 24.49 -5.67
CA GLU A 68 1.13 23.77 -6.84
C GLU A 68 2.20 22.77 -7.33
N PRO A 69 1.83 21.50 -7.56
CA PRO A 69 2.78 20.50 -8.01
C PRO A 69 3.28 20.88 -9.41
N THR A 70 4.60 20.79 -9.61
CA THR A 70 5.17 21.10 -10.93
C THR A 70 4.65 20.11 -11.97
N VAL A 71 4.59 20.55 -13.23
CA VAL A 71 4.21 19.67 -14.36
C VAL A 71 5.03 18.38 -14.36
N ARG A 72 6.32 18.45 -14.01
CA ARG A 72 7.21 17.28 -13.91
C ARG A 72 6.77 16.30 -12.81
N CYS A 73 6.32 16.80 -11.66
CA CYS A 73 5.82 15.95 -10.57
C CYS A 73 4.53 15.23 -10.97
N ILE A 74 3.60 15.96 -11.60
CA ILE A 74 2.33 15.41 -12.09
C ILE A 74 2.61 14.32 -13.14
N GLN A 75 3.46 14.62 -14.11
CA GLN A 75 3.85 13.67 -15.16
C GLN A 75 4.52 12.42 -14.61
N ALA A 76 5.37 12.56 -13.57
CA ALA A 76 5.99 11.41 -12.93
C ALA A 76 4.95 10.49 -12.26
N LEU A 77 4.01 11.05 -11.50
CA LEU A 77 2.95 10.26 -10.86
C LEU A 77 2.03 9.60 -11.90
N LEU A 78 1.65 10.34 -12.95
CA LEU A 78 0.87 9.80 -14.05
C LEU A 78 1.60 8.67 -14.77
N GLY A 79 2.92 8.78 -14.96
CA GLY A 79 3.76 7.76 -15.58
C GLY A 79 3.79 6.45 -14.77
N GLU A 80 3.91 6.54 -13.44
CA GLU A 80 3.86 5.34 -12.58
C GLU A 80 2.47 4.69 -12.58
N LEU A 81 1.40 5.49 -12.51
CA LEU A 81 0.03 4.96 -12.58
C LEU A 81 -0.24 4.28 -13.94
N GLN A 82 0.23 4.89 -15.03
CA GLN A 82 0.13 4.34 -16.37
C GLN A 82 0.95 3.05 -16.53
N ARG A 83 2.16 2.98 -15.95
CA ARG A 83 3.00 1.77 -15.95
C ARG A 83 2.27 0.58 -15.33
N ILE A 84 1.59 0.80 -14.20
CA ILE A 84 0.80 -0.23 -13.52
C ILE A 84 -0.43 -0.62 -14.36
N ASP A 85 -1.14 0.36 -14.93
CA ASP A 85 -2.28 0.09 -15.81
C ASP A 85 -1.89 -0.78 -17.02
N GLN A 86 -0.79 -0.43 -17.69
CA GLN A 86 -0.26 -1.18 -18.83
C GLN A 86 0.20 -2.59 -18.41
N TYR A 87 0.84 -2.71 -17.25
CA TYR A 87 1.20 -4.02 -16.70
C TYR A 87 -0.03 -4.90 -16.52
N LEU A 88 -1.05 -4.42 -15.80
CA LEU A 88 -2.30 -5.15 -15.58
C LEU A 88 -3.01 -5.51 -16.89
N ALA A 89 -3.07 -4.57 -17.84
CA ALA A 89 -3.65 -4.80 -19.16
C ALA A 89 -2.93 -5.92 -19.92
N SER A 90 -1.59 -5.98 -19.83
CA SER A 90 -0.78 -6.99 -20.52
C SER A 90 -0.92 -8.40 -19.93
N ARG A 91 -1.16 -8.50 -18.61
CA ARG A 91 -1.30 -9.80 -17.92
C ARG A 91 -2.70 -10.38 -18.04
N GLY A 92 -3.73 -9.53 -18.10
CA GLY A 92 -5.13 -9.98 -18.20
C GLY A 92 -5.64 -10.76 -16.98
N ARG A 93 -5.04 -10.53 -15.80
CA ARG A 93 -5.36 -11.21 -14.53
C ARG A 93 -6.09 -10.28 -13.56
N ARG A 94 -6.74 -10.87 -12.54
CA ARG A 94 -7.52 -10.11 -11.54
C ARG A 94 -6.65 -9.26 -10.60
N PHE A 95 -5.46 -9.74 -10.25
CA PHE A 95 -4.48 -9.13 -9.36
C PHE A 95 -3.08 -9.10 -9.99
N LEU A 96 -2.10 -8.50 -9.30
CA LEU A 96 -0.77 -8.24 -9.86
C LEU A 96 -0.01 -9.53 -10.20
N ALA A 97 -0.04 -10.50 -9.29
CA ALA A 97 0.66 -11.77 -9.49
C ALA A 97 -0.22 -12.85 -10.15
N GLY A 98 -1.55 -12.78 -9.98
CA GLY A 98 -2.44 -13.91 -10.26
C GLY A 98 -3.91 -13.51 -10.29
N ASP A 99 -4.79 -14.51 -10.37
CA ASP A 99 -6.23 -14.28 -10.17
C ASP A 99 -6.63 -14.25 -8.70
N GLU A 100 -5.75 -14.69 -7.80
CA GLU A 100 -5.93 -14.57 -6.35
C GLU A 100 -4.94 -13.56 -5.75
N PRO A 101 -5.31 -12.86 -4.66
CA PRO A 101 -4.46 -11.84 -4.07
C PRO A 101 -3.23 -12.48 -3.41
N SER A 102 -2.11 -11.79 -3.52
CA SER A 102 -0.79 -12.18 -3.03
C SER A 102 -0.18 -11.05 -2.20
N HIS A 103 1.03 -11.28 -1.66
CA HIS A 103 1.73 -10.30 -0.83
C HIS A 103 1.86 -8.93 -1.52
N ILE A 104 2.21 -8.89 -2.81
CA ILE A 104 2.38 -7.62 -3.53
C ILE A 104 1.07 -6.83 -3.58
N ASP A 105 -0.08 -7.48 -3.64
CA ASP A 105 -1.39 -6.81 -3.64
C ASP A 105 -1.67 -6.18 -2.27
N CYS A 106 -1.28 -6.86 -1.19
CA CYS A 106 -1.34 -6.33 0.18
C CYS A 106 -0.46 -5.08 0.38
N VAL A 107 0.59 -4.92 -0.42
CA VAL A 107 1.46 -3.73 -0.39
C VAL A 107 0.92 -2.62 -1.29
N VAL A 108 0.53 -2.97 -2.52
CA VAL A 108 0.19 -1.98 -3.56
C VAL A 108 -1.23 -1.43 -3.41
N LEU A 109 -2.22 -2.24 -3.04
CA LEU A 109 -3.60 -1.77 -2.88
C LEU A 109 -3.73 -0.66 -1.82
N PRO A 110 -3.16 -0.80 -0.59
CA PRO A 110 -3.27 0.28 0.40
C PRO A 110 -2.55 1.55 -0.05
N ARG A 111 -1.44 1.42 -0.79
CA ARG A 111 -0.71 2.56 -1.36
C ARG A 111 -1.54 3.29 -2.41
N LEU A 112 -2.14 2.58 -3.37
CA LEU A 112 -3.03 3.17 -4.37
C LEU A 112 -4.25 3.83 -3.75
N HIS A 113 -4.85 3.20 -2.73
CA HIS A 113 -5.96 3.79 -2.00
C HIS A 113 -5.54 5.09 -1.30
N SER A 114 -4.37 5.09 -0.64
CA SER A 114 -3.81 6.28 0.01
C SER A 114 -3.55 7.40 -1.01
N ILE A 115 -2.97 7.07 -2.18
CA ILE A 115 -2.77 8.02 -3.28
C ILE A 115 -4.08 8.64 -3.72
N ARG A 116 -5.12 7.82 -3.96
CA ARG A 116 -6.43 8.29 -4.42
C ARG A 116 -7.05 9.28 -3.44
N ILE A 117 -7.04 8.97 -2.14
CA ILE A 117 -7.64 9.85 -1.12
C ILE A 117 -6.80 11.11 -0.89
N ALA A 118 -5.50 10.94 -0.70
CA ALA A 118 -4.60 12.02 -0.34
C ALA A 118 -4.39 13.02 -1.49
N ALA A 119 -4.15 12.53 -2.71
CA ALA A 119 -3.95 13.40 -3.85
C ALA A 119 -5.21 14.22 -4.16
N LYS A 120 -6.40 13.63 -3.98
CA LYS A 120 -7.67 14.34 -4.09
C LYS A 120 -7.81 15.43 -3.03
N ALA A 121 -7.65 15.07 -1.75
CA ALA A 121 -7.85 16.00 -0.63
C ALA A 121 -6.78 17.11 -0.53
N LEU A 122 -5.56 16.86 -0.98
CA LEU A 122 -4.44 17.78 -0.84
C LEU A 122 -4.20 18.64 -2.09
N LYS A 123 -4.49 18.09 -3.27
CA LYS A 123 -4.08 18.67 -4.57
C LYS A 123 -5.20 18.67 -5.63
N GLU A 124 -6.43 18.27 -5.28
CA GLU A 124 -7.55 18.12 -6.23
C GLU A 124 -7.22 17.22 -7.44
N PHE A 125 -6.30 16.28 -7.26
CA PHE A 125 -5.91 15.33 -8.29
C PHE A 125 -6.73 14.04 -8.20
N ASP A 126 -7.28 13.63 -9.33
CA ASP A 126 -7.96 12.36 -9.52
C ASP A 126 -7.13 11.45 -10.43
N ILE A 127 -7.10 10.14 -10.13
CA ILE A 127 -6.49 9.15 -11.01
C ILE A 127 -7.27 9.14 -12.33
N PRO A 128 -6.60 9.27 -13.50
CA PRO A 128 -7.28 9.33 -14.79
C PRO A 128 -8.18 8.11 -15.03
N THR A 129 -9.39 8.35 -15.57
CA THR A 129 -10.40 7.30 -15.78
C THR A 129 -10.05 6.35 -16.92
N GLU A 130 -9.17 6.77 -17.83
CA GLU A 130 -8.65 5.97 -18.93
C GLU A 130 -7.75 4.81 -18.48
N TYR A 131 -7.24 4.84 -17.24
CA TYR A 131 -6.47 3.74 -16.64
C TYR A 131 -7.40 2.62 -16.18
N SER A 132 -8.13 2.02 -17.12
CA SER A 132 -9.23 1.11 -16.84
C SER A 132 -8.81 -0.17 -16.13
N SER A 133 -7.61 -0.68 -16.42
CA SER A 133 -7.09 -1.90 -15.81
C SER A 133 -6.69 -1.64 -14.36
N LEU A 134 -6.09 -0.48 -14.09
CA LEU A 134 -5.79 -0.02 -12.74
C LEU A 134 -7.09 0.18 -11.92
N TRP A 135 -8.11 0.79 -12.50
CA TRP A 135 -9.41 0.96 -11.83
C TRP A 135 -10.09 -0.39 -11.55
N ALA A 136 -10.06 -1.33 -12.50
CA ALA A 136 -10.58 -2.67 -12.31
C ALA A 136 -9.84 -3.40 -11.17
N TYR A 137 -8.51 -3.29 -11.13
CA TYR A 137 -7.68 -3.85 -10.06
C TYR A 137 -8.03 -3.27 -8.69
N MET A 138 -8.11 -1.94 -8.54
CA MET A 138 -8.53 -1.31 -7.28
C MET A 138 -9.95 -1.75 -6.87
N LYS A 139 -10.87 -1.87 -7.84
CA LYS A 139 -12.23 -2.36 -7.58
C LYS A 139 -12.24 -3.80 -7.07
N ASN A 140 -11.42 -4.68 -7.64
CA ASN A 140 -11.25 -6.05 -7.16
C ASN A 140 -10.70 -6.05 -5.72
N GLY A 141 -9.70 -5.20 -5.44
CA GLY A 141 -9.15 -5.01 -4.11
C GLY A 141 -10.19 -4.55 -3.08
N TYR A 142 -11.04 -3.59 -3.43
CA TYR A 142 -12.14 -3.13 -2.55
C TYR A 142 -13.22 -4.20 -2.31
N GLY A 143 -13.29 -5.23 -3.15
CA GLY A 143 -14.14 -6.40 -2.91
C GLY A 143 -13.56 -7.40 -1.90
N LEU A 144 -12.28 -7.28 -1.52
CA LEU A 144 -11.64 -8.18 -0.57
C LEU A 144 -12.00 -7.81 0.86
N LYS A 145 -12.48 -8.81 1.62
CA LYS A 145 -12.76 -8.64 3.05
C LYS A 145 -11.50 -8.19 3.81
N SER A 146 -10.35 -8.81 3.54
CA SER A 146 -9.06 -8.44 4.12
C SER A 146 -8.70 -6.97 3.91
N PHE A 147 -9.01 -6.42 2.73
CA PHE A 147 -8.77 -5.01 2.45
C PHE A 147 -9.74 -4.12 3.24
N THR A 148 -11.04 -4.38 3.14
CA THR A 148 -12.08 -3.54 3.77
C THR A 148 -12.07 -3.55 5.29
N THR A 149 -11.60 -4.63 5.93
CA THR A 149 -11.51 -4.71 7.40
C THR A 149 -10.22 -4.12 7.96
N SER A 150 -9.16 -4.07 7.17
CA SER A 150 -7.82 -3.67 7.62
C SER A 150 -7.41 -2.29 7.14
N CYS A 151 -8.02 -1.79 6.05
CA CYS A 151 -7.76 -0.44 5.59
C CYS A 151 -8.45 0.58 6.52
N PRO A 152 -7.73 1.58 7.05
CA PRO A 152 -8.35 2.65 7.81
C PRO A 152 -9.41 3.34 6.94
N SER A 153 -10.56 3.66 7.53
CA SER A 153 -11.63 4.35 6.79
C SER A 153 -11.13 5.63 6.12
N ASP A 154 -11.73 6.01 4.97
CA ASP A 154 -11.44 7.25 4.25
C ASP A 154 -11.43 8.48 5.19
N GLN A 155 -12.30 8.48 6.21
CA GLN A 155 -12.36 9.53 7.23
C GLN A 155 -11.10 9.58 8.09
N VAL A 156 -10.56 8.44 8.51
CA VAL A 156 -9.32 8.37 9.30
C VAL A 156 -8.13 8.78 8.46
N LEU A 157 -8.04 8.30 7.20
CA LEU A 157 -6.97 8.69 6.27
C LEU A 157 -6.99 10.19 5.99
N SER A 158 -8.16 10.75 5.67
CA SER A 158 -8.31 12.19 5.45
C SER A 158 -7.98 12.98 6.72
N SER A 159 -8.37 12.51 7.90
CA SER A 159 -8.10 13.21 9.17
C SER A 159 -6.61 13.25 9.50
N ILE A 160 -5.89 12.14 9.31
CA ILE A 160 -4.42 12.10 9.51
C ILE A 160 -3.73 13.11 8.58
N LEU A 161 -4.13 13.15 7.30
CA LEU A 161 -3.55 14.06 6.31
C LEU A 161 -3.93 15.53 6.55
N LEU A 162 -5.12 15.80 7.10
CA LEU A 162 -5.55 17.14 7.48
C LEU A 162 -4.84 17.64 8.74
N ILE A 163 -4.55 16.76 9.70
CA ILE A 163 -3.73 17.09 10.87
C ILE A 163 -2.32 17.50 10.45
N GLU A 164 -1.71 16.84 9.45
CA GLU A 164 -0.42 17.29 8.90
C GLU A 164 -0.50 18.65 8.19
N LYS A 165 -1.65 18.98 7.57
CA LYS A 165 -1.93 20.33 7.04
C LYS A 165 -1.95 21.38 8.16
N ASP A 166 -2.56 21.06 9.31
CA ASP A 166 -2.76 22.00 10.42
C ASP A 166 -1.55 22.14 11.36
N ILE A 167 -0.77 21.07 11.60
CA ILE A 167 0.44 21.10 12.46
C ILE A 167 1.58 21.93 11.84
N ASN A 168 1.65 22.01 10.51
CA ASN A 168 2.68 22.79 9.79
C ASN A 168 2.21 24.22 9.45
N ARG A 169 1.33 24.79 10.27
CA ARG A 169 0.85 26.18 10.20
C ARG A 169 1.61 27.06 11.17
#